data_AF-A0A416ZL08-F1
#
_entry.id   AF-A0A416ZL08-F1
#
_cell.length_a   1.000
_cell.length_b   1.000
_cell.length_c   1.000
_cell.angle_alpha   90.00
_cell.angle_beta   90.00
_cell.angle_gamma   90.00
#
_symmetry.space_group_name_H-M   'P 1'
#
loop_
_entity.id
_entity.type
_entity.pdbx_description
1 polymer ?
#
loop_
_entity_poly.entity_id
_entity_poly.type
_entity_poly.pdbx_seq_one_letter_code
_entity_poly.pdbx_strand_id
1 'polypeptide(L)'
;MAKFTDYTEKTEPVDTDLALIYDTPAKVNKKFTFGNLWKWIAKKIVSEGISQLETTNKTIPGAINELNSNTQFMLQTSSKNKNNINIVINSRCSIILLLNNYSGYLAVYAIEIDSQYNCSQIEIINKKQIKPIITVDNKILTISENAWISALILSTIPITEIK
;
A
#
# COMPACT_ATOMS: atom_id res chain seq x y z
N MET A 1 -32.26 21.97 41.20
CA MET A 1 -32.00 21.13 40.01
C MET A 1 -32.00 19.68 40.47
N ALA A 2 -32.59 18.76 39.71
CA ALA A 2 -32.48 17.32 40.02
C ALA A 2 -31.00 16.91 40.03
N LYS A 3 -30.61 15.99 40.91
CA LYS A 3 -29.23 15.52 40.98
C LYS A 3 -28.98 14.59 39.80
N PHE A 4 -27.81 14.73 39.18
CA PHE A 4 -27.41 13.90 38.05
C PHE A 4 -27.43 12.40 38.38
N THR A 5 -27.22 12.05 39.66
CA THR A 5 -27.26 10.70 40.20
C THR A 5 -28.64 10.06 40.22
N ASP A 6 -29.70 10.84 40.07
CA ASP A 6 -31.09 10.37 40.19
C ASP A 6 -31.67 9.98 38.81
N TYR A 7 -30.91 10.14 37.73
CA TYR A 7 -31.33 9.77 36.38
C TYR A 7 -31.10 8.28 36.11
N THR A 8 -32.09 7.62 35.52
CA THR A 8 -31.97 6.23 35.04
C THR A 8 -31.02 6.18 33.84
N GLU A 9 -30.15 5.18 33.81
CA GLU A 9 -29.26 4.93 32.67
C GLU A 9 -30.06 4.62 31.40
N LYS A 10 -29.62 5.17 30.27
CA LYS A 10 -30.09 4.83 28.94
C LYS A 10 -28.91 4.27 28.14
N THR A 11 -28.97 2.98 27.82
CA THR A 11 -27.86 2.25 27.16
C THR A 11 -27.80 2.52 25.65
N GLU A 12 -28.95 2.81 25.02
CA GLU A 12 -29.06 3.06 23.59
C GLU A 12 -29.66 4.44 23.33
N PRO A 13 -28.83 5.47 23.08
CA PRO A 13 -29.33 6.78 22.71
C PRO A 13 -29.91 6.75 21.30
N VAL A 14 -30.99 7.50 21.09
CA VAL A 14 -31.59 7.78 19.77
C VAL A 14 -31.24 9.18 19.32
N ASP A 15 -31.26 9.43 18.01
CA ASP A 15 -30.85 10.72 17.43
C ASP A 15 -31.56 11.94 18.04
N THR A 16 -32.79 11.77 18.53
CA THR A 16 -33.61 12.83 19.14
C THR A 16 -33.30 13.09 20.61
N ASP A 17 -32.52 12.24 21.28
CA ASP A 17 -32.12 12.43 22.67
C ASP A 17 -31.28 13.70 22.83
N LEU A 18 -31.30 14.28 24.03
CA LEU A 18 -30.61 15.54 24.31
C LEU A 18 -29.34 15.30 25.11
N ALA A 19 -28.21 15.77 24.58
CA ALA A 19 -26.97 15.91 25.32
C ALA A 19 -26.85 17.36 25.83
N LEU A 20 -26.59 17.52 27.13
CA LEU A 20 -26.33 18.81 27.76
C LEU A 20 -24.82 19.03 27.88
N ILE A 21 -24.36 20.23 27.52
CA ILE A 21 -22.97 20.64 27.67
C ILE A 21 -22.90 22.03 28.30
N TYR A 22 -21.77 22.33 28.93
CA TYR A 22 -21.43 23.68 29.34
C TYR A 22 -20.62 24.38 28.25
N ASP A 23 -21.20 25.42 27.63
CA ASP A 23 -20.48 26.27 26.69
C ASP A 23 -19.54 27.19 27.48
N THR A 24 -18.25 26.86 27.46
CA THR A 24 -17.24 27.59 28.24
C THR A 24 -17.07 29.04 27.77
N PRO A 25 -16.95 29.34 26.45
CA PRO A 25 -16.93 30.73 25.97
C PRO A 25 -18.17 31.55 26.36
N ALA A 26 -19.38 30.99 26.21
CA ALA A 26 -20.62 31.72 26.47
C ALA A 26 -21.07 31.67 27.95
N LYS A 27 -20.41 30.84 28.78
CA LYS A 27 -20.72 30.59 30.20
C LYS A 27 -22.17 30.16 30.46
N VAL A 28 -22.78 29.44 29.52
CA VAL A 28 -24.18 28.98 29.60
C VAL A 28 -24.30 27.49 29.26
N ASN A 29 -25.30 26.82 29.83
CA ASN A 29 -25.64 25.46 29.44
C ASN A 29 -26.31 25.46 28.06
N LYS A 30 -25.84 24.60 27.16
CA LYS A 30 -26.44 24.36 25.84
C LYS A 30 -26.84 22.89 25.72
N LYS A 31 -27.71 22.61 24.76
CA LYS A 31 -28.13 21.25 24.42
C LYS A 31 -27.96 20.98 22.93
N PHE A 32 -27.62 19.74 22.61
CA PHE A 32 -27.67 19.20 21.24
C PHE A 32 -28.57 17.97 21.23
N THR A 33 -29.11 17.66 20.06
CA THR A 33 -29.61 16.30 19.84
C THR A 33 -28.42 15.35 19.70
N PHE A 34 -28.55 14.09 20.14
CA PHE A 34 -27.49 13.09 20.03
C PHE A 34 -27.06 12.91 18.57
N GLY A 35 -28.02 12.93 17.63
CA GLY A 35 -27.72 12.87 16.20
C GLY A 35 -26.86 14.05 15.72
N ASN A 36 -27.05 15.26 16.25
CA ASN A 36 -26.19 16.41 15.91
C ASN A 36 -24.79 16.28 16.52
N LEU A 37 -24.70 15.78 17.75
CA LEU A 37 -23.41 15.51 18.40
C LEU A 37 -22.63 14.43 17.63
N TRP A 38 -23.28 13.32 17.29
CA TRP A 38 -22.68 12.23 16.52
C TRP A 38 -22.22 12.70 15.14
N LYS A 39 -23.04 13.45 14.40
CA LYS A 39 -22.63 14.05 13.11
C LYS A 39 -21.38 14.92 13.25
N TRP A 40 -21.28 15.71 14.32
CA TRP A 40 -20.09 16.52 14.58
C TRP A 40 -18.85 15.66 14.88
N ILE A 41 -18.98 14.63 15.74
CA ILE A 41 -17.90 13.68 16.05
C ILE A 41 -17.44 12.95 14.79
N ALA A 42 -18.37 12.40 14.01
CA ALA A 42 -18.07 11.70 12.77
C ALA A 42 -17.34 12.60 11.77
N LYS A 43 -17.77 13.87 11.65
CA LYS A 43 -17.08 14.87 10.81
C LYS A 43 -15.64 15.11 11.29
N LYS A 44 -15.41 15.21 12.61
CA LYS A 44 -14.07 15.38 13.18
C LYS A 44 -13.16 14.19 12.89
N ILE A 45 -13.65 12.96 13.06
CA ILE A 45 -12.90 11.74 12.73
C ILE A 45 -12.47 11.73 11.26
N VAL A 46 -13.37 12.11 10.34
CA VAL A 46 -13.05 12.18 8.91
C VAL A 46 -12.07 13.32 8.62
N SER A 47 -12.32 14.53 9.13
CA SER A 47 -11.55 15.72 8.76
C SER A 47 -10.18 15.82 9.43
N GLU A 48 -10.00 15.25 10.62
CA GLU A 48 -8.76 15.33 11.40
C GLU A 48 -8.03 13.99 11.47
N GLY A 49 -8.70 12.86 11.23
CA GLY A 49 -8.08 11.54 11.20
C GLY A 49 -7.90 11.01 9.78
N ILE A 50 -8.99 10.59 9.15
CA ILE A 50 -8.93 9.87 7.85
C ILE A 50 -8.38 10.73 6.71
N SER A 51 -8.64 12.03 6.73
CA SER A 51 -8.09 12.98 5.75
C SER A 51 -6.55 13.01 5.73
N GLN A 52 -5.90 12.69 6.86
CA GLN A 52 -4.44 12.70 7.00
C GLN A 52 -3.76 11.45 6.46
N LEU A 53 -4.52 10.36 6.21
CA LEU A 53 -3.96 9.15 5.62
C LEU A 53 -3.48 9.42 4.18
N GLU A 54 -2.35 8.84 3.78
CA GLU A 54 -1.86 8.89 2.39
C GLU A 54 -2.58 7.86 1.48
N THR A 55 -3.91 7.83 1.56
CA THR A 55 -4.79 7.00 0.72
C THR A 55 -5.60 7.88 -0.23
N THR A 56 -5.88 7.38 -1.42
CA THR A 56 -6.78 8.04 -2.39
C THR A 56 -8.23 8.03 -1.90
N ASN A 57 -8.66 6.96 -1.20
CA ASN A 57 -9.99 6.88 -0.61
C ASN A 57 -10.00 7.40 0.84
N LYS A 58 -10.86 8.39 1.13
CA LYS A 58 -10.97 9.06 2.45
C LYS A 58 -12.16 8.58 3.30
N THR A 59 -12.73 7.42 2.98
CA THR A 59 -13.68 6.73 3.87
C THR A 59 -12.92 5.73 4.76
N ILE A 60 -13.42 5.42 5.95
CA ILE A 60 -12.76 4.46 6.86
C ILE A 60 -12.52 3.11 6.17
N PRO A 61 -13.54 2.43 5.58
CA PRO A 61 -13.32 1.15 4.93
C PRO A 61 -12.48 1.28 3.65
N GLY A 62 -12.64 2.39 2.91
CA GLY A 62 -11.92 2.61 1.68
C GLY A 62 -10.40 2.77 1.88
N ALA A 63 -9.99 3.58 2.86
CA ALA A 63 -8.59 3.75 3.21
C ALA A 63 -7.94 2.44 3.67
N ILE A 64 -8.66 1.64 4.48
CA ILE A 64 -8.21 0.32 4.94
C ILE A 64 -8.07 -0.65 3.77
N ASN A 65 -9.06 -0.69 2.87
CA ASN A 65 -9.03 -1.59 1.72
C ASN A 65 -7.90 -1.25 0.76
N GLU A 66 -7.63 0.04 0.54
CA GLU A 66 -6.51 0.51 -0.28
C GLU A 66 -5.15 0.12 0.32
N LEU A 67 -4.98 0.29 1.63
CA LEU A 67 -3.79 -0.19 2.33
C LEU A 67 -3.61 -1.70 2.14
N ASN A 68 -4.69 -2.47 2.29
CA ASN A 68 -4.65 -3.92 2.13
C ASN A 68 -4.37 -4.36 0.68
N SER A 69 -4.91 -3.67 -0.33
CA SER A 69 -4.66 -3.99 -1.74
C SER A 69 -3.22 -3.69 -2.16
N ASN A 70 -2.59 -2.70 -1.53
CA ASN A 70 -1.20 -2.35 -1.77
C ASN A 70 -0.19 -3.35 -1.19
N THR A 71 -0.64 -4.41 -0.51
CA THR A 71 0.22 -5.50 0.00
C THR A 71 0.46 -6.63 -1.01
N GLN A 72 0.00 -6.48 -2.27
CA GLN A 72 0.04 -7.57 -3.26
C GLN A 72 1.42 -7.76 -3.91
N PHE A 73 1.80 -9.03 -4.03
CA PHE A 73 2.93 -9.52 -4.84
C PHE A 73 2.73 -9.09 -6.30
N MET A 74 3.66 -8.30 -6.84
CA MET A 74 3.57 -7.86 -8.22
C MET A 74 3.95 -9.00 -9.17
N LEU A 75 3.07 -9.30 -10.11
CA LEU A 75 3.29 -10.20 -11.25
C LEU A 75 3.31 -9.33 -12.49
N GLN A 76 4.49 -8.89 -12.91
CA GLN A 76 4.63 -7.91 -13.99
C GLN A 76 5.40 -8.52 -15.15
N THR A 77 4.85 -8.39 -16.36
CA THR A 77 5.49 -8.81 -17.59
C THR A 77 6.11 -7.60 -18.30
N SER A 78 7.35 -7.74 -18.75
CA SER A 78 8.02 -6.74 -19.58
C SER A 78 8.62 -7.42 -20.79
N SER A 79 8.33 -6.90 -21.98
CA SER A 79 8.84 -7.39 -23.26
C SER A 79 9.51 -6.23 -23.98
N LYS A 80 10.81 -6.34 -24.24
CA LYS A 80 11.57 -5.29 -24.93
C LYS A 80 12.43 -5.83 -26.07
N ASN A 81 12.26 -5.23 -27.25
CA ASN A 81 13.18 -5.33 -28.37
C ASN A 81 14.48 -4.62 -28.01
N LYS A 82 15.50 -5.42 -27.65
CA LYS A 82 16.86 -4.99 -27.26
C LYS A 82 16.82 -3.76 -26.35
N ASN A 83 16.69 -3.97 -25.04
CA ASN A 83 17.07 -2.99 -24.01
C ASN A 83 16.82 -3.58 -22.61
N ASN A 84 17.40 -2.88 -21.64
CA ASN A 84 17.29 -3.18 -20.22
C ASN A 84 15.83 -3.14 -19.74
N ILE A 85 15.48 -4.05 -18.85
CA ILE A 85 14.28 -3.97 -18.02
C ILE A 85 14.70 -3.30 -16.72
N ASN A 86 14.17 -2.10 -16.46
CA ASN A 86 14.50 -1.34 -15.25
C ASN A 86 13.33 -1.42 -14.29
N ILE A 87 13.60 -1.78 -13.04
CA ILE A 87 12.61 -2.02 -12.00
C ILE A 87 12.96 -1.12 -10.81
N VAL A 88 12.02 -0.27 -10.39
CA VAL A 88 12.21 0.58 -9.19
C VAL A 88 11.88 -0.23 -7.93
N ILE A 89 12.88 -0.33 -7.04
CA ILE A 89 12.83 -1.09 -5.78
C ILE A 89 12.96 -0.17 -4.56
N ASN A 90 11.91 -0.10 -3.73
CA ASN A 90 11.90 0.88 -2.62
C ASN A 90 12.42 0.32 -1.29
N SER A 91 12.53 -1.00 -1.15
CA SER A 91 12.95 -1.68 0.07
C SER A 91 13.65 -3.00 -0.27
N ARG A 92 14.11 -3.72 0.75
CA ARG A 92 14.61 -5.09 0.61
C ARG A 92 13.55 -5.97 -0.05
N CYS A 93 13.96 -6.84 -0.96
CA CYS A 93 13.03 -7.73 -1.64
C CYS A 93 13.70 -8.99 -2.16
N SER A 94 12.87 -10.00 -2.34
CA SER A 94 13.21 -11.22 -3.07
C SER A 94 12.40 -11.21 -4.36
N ILE A 95 13.04 -11.56 -5.46
CA ILE A 95 12.44 -11.57 -6.79
C ILE A 95 12.69 -12.93 -7.43
N ILE A 96 11.64 -13.51 -8.01
CA ILE A 96 11.75 -14.61 -8.97
C ILE A 96 11.55 -14.01 -10.37
N LEU A 97 12.51 -14.26 -11.24
CA LEU A 97 12.55 -13.76 -12.59
C LEU A 97 12.47 -14.93 -13.57
N LEU A 98 11.44 -14.98 -14.40
CA LEU A 98 11.32 -15.93 -15.50
C LEU A 98 11.60 -15.19 -16.79
N LEU A 99 12.63 -15.60 -17.51
CA LEU A 99 13.09 -14.98 -18.74
C LEU A 99 12.88 -15.92 -19.92
N ASN A 100 12.34 -15.39 -21.01
CA ASN A 100 12.35 -16.07 -22.29
C ASN A 100 12.83 -15.15 -23.41
N ASN A 101 13.32 -15.76 -24.49
CA ASN A 101 13.74 -15.04 -25.69
C ASN A 101 12.97 -15.54 -26.93
N TYR A 102 13.15 -14.86 -28.08
CA TYR A 102 12.53 -15.27 -29.35
C TYR A 102 12.90 -16.69 -29.80
N SER A 103 14.04 -17.22 -29.34
CA SER A 103 14.51 -18.58 -29.65
C SER A 103 13.87 -19.66 -28.78
N GLY A 104 12.94 -19.31 -27.90
CA GLY A 104 12.24 -20.24 -27.01
C GLY A 104 13.13 -20.74 -25.86
N TYR A 105 14.17 -20.00 -25.50
CA TYR A 105 15.02 -20.33 -24.35
C TYR A 105 14.32 -19.87 -23.08
N LEU A 106 14.58 -20.55 -21.97
CA LEU A 106 13.98 -20.27 -20.67
C LEU A 106 15.06 -20.22 -19.61
N ALA A 107 15.08 -19.15 -18.84
CA ALA A 107 15.86 -19.05 -17.62
C ALA A 107 15.02 -18.58 -16.45
N VAL A 108 15.33 -19.10 -15.26
CA VAL A 108 14.71 -18.72 -14.00
C VAL A 108 15.82 -18.30 -13.04
N TYR A 109 15.73 -17.08 -12.53
CA TYR A 109 16.65 -16.52 -11.54
C TYR A 109 15.89 -16.19 -10.26
N ALA A 110 16.51 -16.44 -9.12
CA ALA A 110 16.13 -15.81 -7.86
C ALA A 110 17.11 -14.69 -7.55
N ILE A 111 16.59 -13.53 -7.17
CA ILE A 111 17.36 -12.35 -6.85
C ILE A 111 16.96 -11.92 -5.44
N GLU A 112 17.95 -11.71 -4.57
CA GLU A 112 17.76 -11.11 -3.26
C GLU A 112 18.40 -9.72 -3.26
N ILE A 113 17.66 -8.76 -2.72
CA ILE A 113 18.12 -7.39 -2.53
C ILE A 113 17.96 -7.06 -1.05
N ASP A 114 19.09 -6.82 -0.38
CA ASP A 114 19.09 -6.52 1.04
C ASP A 114 18.69 -5.05 1.33
N SER A 115 18.63 -4.69 2.61
CA SER A 115 18.30 -3.32 3.05
C SER A 115 19.33 -2.25 2.65
N GLN A 116 20.53 -2.65 2.22
CA GLN A 116 21.60 -1.78 1.73
C GLN A 116 21.62 -1.72 0.20
N TYR A 117 20.66 -2.38 -0.46
CA TYR A 117 20.55 -2.52 -1.91
C TYR A 117 21.67 -3.34 -2.55
N ASN A 118 22.34 -4.22 -1.78
CA ASN A 118 23.23 -5.20 -2.38
C ASN A 118 22.41 -6.29 -3.08
N CYS A 119 22.84 -6.67 -4.28
CA CYS A 119 22.16 -7.66 -5.11
C CYS A 119 22.90 -9.00 -5.07
N SER A 120 22.20 -10.07 -4.72
CA SER A 120 22.65 -11.45 -4.88
C SER A 120 21.74 -12.19 -5.85
N GLN A 121 22.30 -12.99 -6.75
CA GLN A 121 21.54 -13.74 -7.74
C GLN A 121 21.86 -15.23 -7.68
N ILE A 122 20.83 -16.05 -7.87
CA ILE A 122 20.90 -17.50 -7.98
C ILE A 122 20.28 -17.90 -9.31
N GLU A 123 21.04 -18.56 -10.16
CA GLU A 123 20.52 -19.22 -11.36
C GLU A 123 19.85 -20.54 -10.95
N ILE A 124 18.55 -20.66 -11.16
CA ILE A 124 17.79 -21.87 -10.79
C ILE A 124 17.69 -22.82 -12.00
N ILE A 125 17.27 -22.29 -13.15
CA ILE A 125 17.20 -23.03 -14.42
C ILE A 125 17.75 -22.11 -15.51
N ASN A 126 18.61 -22.63 -16.37
CA ASN A 126 19.03 -21.91 -17.57
C ASN A 126 19.16 -22.87 -18.74
N LYS A 127 18.03 -23.17 -19.38
CA LYS A 127 18.04 -24.00 -20.58
C LYS A 127 18.49 -23.13 -21.75
N LYS A 128 19.68 -23.44 -22.29
CA LYS A 128 20.25 -22.84 -23.50
C LYS A 128 20.84 -21.41 -23.33
N GLN A 129 21.37 -21.10 -22.14
CA GLN A 129 22.33 -20.00 -21.89
C GLN A 129 21.81 -18.55 -22.02
N ILE A 130 20.61 -18.23 -21.55
CA ILE A 130 20.26 -16.81 -21.32
C ILE A 130 21.09 -16.34 -20.12
N LYS A 131 21.92 -15.31 -20.24
CA LYS A 131 22.81 -14.85 -19.15
C LYS A 131 22.62 -13.35 -18.94
N PRO A 132 21.50 -12.94 -18.31
CA PRO A 132 21.22 -11.54 -18.13
C PRO A 132 22.28 -10.92 -17.22
N ILE A 133 22.68 -9.69 -17.53
CA ILE A 133 23.43 -8.85 -16.61
C ILE A 133 22.42 -8.20 -15.68
N ILE A 134 22.48 -8.59 -14.40
CA ILE A 134 21.62 -8.06 -13.34
C ILE A 134 22.46 -7.13 -12.47
N THR A 135 22.03 -5.87 -12.37
CA THR A 135 22.71 -4.85 -11.57
C THR A 135 21.70 -4.04 -10.78
N VAL A 136 22.12 -3.50 -9.63
CA VAL A 136 21.33 -2.56 -8.84
C VAL A 136 22.14 -1.30 -8.66
N ASP A 137 21.58 -0.17 -9.10
CA ASP A 137 22.15 1.16 -8.87
C ASP A 137 21.03 2.14 -8.49
N ASN A 138 21.27 2.95 -7.46
CA ASN A 138 20.33 3.97 -6.97
C ASN A 138 18.85 3.51 -6.94
N LYS A 139 18.59 2.34 -6.33
CA LYS A 139 17.24 1.72 -6.21
C LYS A 139 16.60 1.28 -7.53
N ILE A 140 17.39 1.12 -8.59
CA ILE A 140 16.96 0.61 -9.88
C ILE A 140 17.64 -0.73 -10.13
N LEU A 141 16.85 -1.80 -10.12
CA LEU A 141 17.28 -3.12 -10.60
C LEU A 141 17.20 -3.12 -12.13
N THR A 142 18.33 -3.32 -12.78
CA THR A 142 18.49 -3.34 -14.23
C THR A 142 18.80 -4.75 -14.67
N ILE A 143 17.96 -5.32 -15.54
CA ILE A 143 18.15 -6.63 -16.16
C ILE A 143 18.45 -6.40 -17.64
N SER A 144 19.64 -6.76 -18.08
CA SER A 144 20.11 -6.49 -19.45
C SER A 144 20.46 -7.78 -20.17
N GLU A 145 20.04 -7.91 -21.43
CA GLU A 145 20.39 -9.05 -22.30
C GLU A 145 20.68 -8.54 -23.72
N ASN A 146 21.58 -9.22 -24.44
CA ASN A 146 22.00 -8.81 -25.78
C ASN A 146 20.96 -9.11 -26.87
N ALA A 147 20.02 -9.99 -26.56
CA ALA A 147 18.89 -10.36 -27.40
C ALA A 147 17.57 -9.80 -26.85
N TRP A 148 16.49 -9.90 -27.63
CA TRP A 148 15.15 -9.64 -27.09
C TRP A 148 14.89 -10.56 -25.91
N ILE A 149 14.31 -9.97 -24.88
CA ILE A 149 13.95 -10.68 -23.67
C ILE A 149 12.56 -10.26 -23.25
N SER A 150 11.78 -11.26 -22.84
CA SER A 150 10.56 -11.07 -22.09
C SER A 150 10.77 -11.64 -20.69
N ALA A 151 10.37 -10.86 -19.70
CA ALA A 151 10.49 -11.21 -18.30
C ALA A 151 9.11 -11.25 -17.65
N LEU A 152 8.86 -12.30 -16.89
CA LEU A 152 7.85 -12.33 -15.85
C LEU A 152 8.57 -12.14 -14.50
N ILE A 153 8.18 -11.10 -13.78
CA ILE A 153 8.80 -10.69 -12.52
C ILE A 153 7.79 -10.90 -11.40
N LEU A 154 8.21 -11.65 -10.38
CA LEU A 154 7.48 -11.89 -9.14
C LEU A 154 8.29 -11.33 -8.00
N SER A 155 7.76 -10.39 -7.22
CA SER A 155 8.49 -9.80 -6.08
C SER A 155 7.71 -9.93 -4.77
N THR A 156 8.45 -10.10 -3.67
CA THR A 156 7.92 -10.10 -2.30
C THR A 156 7.49 -8.72 -1.80
N ILE A 157 7.78 -7.66 -2.56
CA ILE A 157 7.25 -6.31 -2.32
C ILE A 157 6.63 -5.75 -3.60
N PRO A 158 5.76 -4.72 -3.51
CA PRO A 158 5.29 -4.02 -4.69
C PRO A 158 6.44 -3.37 -5.47
N ILE A 159 6.53 -3.69 -6.76
CA ILE A 159 7.35 -2.98 -7.74
C ILE A 159 6.57 -1.73 -8.17
N THR A 160 7.20 -0.57 -8.10
CA THR A 160 6.51 0.71 -8.33
C THR A 160 6.54 1.18 -9.78
N GLU A 161 7.54 0.77 -10.56
CA GLU A 161 7.65 1.15 -11.96
C GLU A 161 8.52 0.14 -12.72
N ILE A 162 8.12 -0.20 -13.95
CA ILE A 162 8.97 -0.89 -14.92
C ILE A 162 9.16 0.02 -16.12
N LYS A 163 10.41 0.41 -16.37
CA LYS A 163 10.80 1.25 -17.50
C LYS A 163 11.41 0.45 -18.61
#